data_AF-A0A6A8LRI9-F1
#
_entry.id   AF-A0A6A8LRI9-F1
#
_cell.length_a   1.000
_cell.length_b   1.000
_cell.length_c   1.000
_cell.angle_alpha   90.00
_cell.angle_beta   90.00
_cell.angle_gamma   90.00
#
_symmetry.space_group_name_H-M   'P 1'
#
loop_
_entity.id
_entity.type
_entity.pdbx_description
1 polymer ?
#
loop_
_entity_poly.entity_id
_entity_poly.type
_entity_poly.pdbx_seq_one_letter_code
_entity_poly.pdbx_strand_id
1 'polypeptide(L)'
;MKVDELRKEIENNSLKNVYLVLGEDTYLNNKVKELFWNYIPESDREFNAAIYDMETTSIATAIADAISAPFFSEKRLVIITHPYFLTGDTKKHSIEQDVNELIGYLQNPSPDTL
;
A
#
# COMPACT_ATOMS: atom_id res chain seq x y z
N MET A 1 -9.52 11.84 1.51
CA MET A 1 -8.35 12.63 1.06
C MET A 1 -8.55 12.95 -0.40
N LYS A 2 -8.37 14.21 -0.81
CA LYS A 2 -8.40 14.57 -2.23
C LYS A 2 -7.02 14.30 -2.84
N VAL A 3 -6.96 13.92 -4.12
CA VAL A 3 -5.69 13.63 -4.82
C VAL A 3 -4.73 14.83 -4.78
N ASP A 4 -5.25 16.05 -4.83
CA ASP A 4 -4.42 17.27 -4.73
C ASP A 4 -3.86 17.52 -3.33
N GLU A 5 -4.53 17.05 -2.27
CA GLU A 5 -3.99 17.09 -0.90
C GLU A 5 -2.83 16.10 -0.78
N LEU A 6 -2.99 14.87 -1.29
CA LEU A 6 -1.91 13.88 -1.31
C LEU A 6 -0.67 14.39 -2.05
N ARG A 7 -0.85 15.05 -3.20
CA ARG A 7 0.28 15.61 -3.95
C ARG A 7 1.09 16.57 -3.09
N LYS A 8 0.42 17.44 -2.33
CA LYS A 8 1.09 18.38 -1.41
C LYS A 8 1.76 17.65 -0.25
N GLU A 9 1.16 16.57 0.26
CA GLU A 9 1.77 15.78 1.34
C GLU A 9 3.09 15.13 0.89
N ILE A 10 3.12 14.59 -0.33
CA ILE A 10 4.30 14.03 -0.99
C ILE A 10 5.38 15.11 -1.20
N GLU A 11 5.01 16.25 -1.79
CA GLU A 11 5.95 17.35 -2.08
C GLU A 11 6.60 17.92 -0.82
N ASN A 12 5.86 17.95 0.30
CA ASN A 12 6.36 18.44 1.60
C ASN A 12 7.02 17.35 2.45
N ASN A 13 7.16 16.13 1.93
CA ASN A 13 7.65 14.95 2.67
C ASN A 13 6.93 14.72 4.02
N SER A 14 5.62 14.99 4.03
CA SER A 14 4.75 14.92 5.22
C SER A 14 3.86 13.69 5.21
N LEU A 15 4.40 12.57 4.73
CA LEU A 15 3.66 11.35 4.51
C LEU A 15 3.41 10.57 5.81
N LYS A 16 2.20 10.04 5.94
CA LYS A 16 1.83 9.00 6.90
C LYS A 16 2.26 7.62 6.41
N ASN A 17 2.29 6.64 7.31
CA ASN A 17 2.69 5.26 6.99
C ASN A 17 1.59 4.40 6.37
N VAL A 18 0.34 4.85 6.39
CA VAL A 18 -0.80 4.08 5.88
C VAL A 18 -1.81 5.01 5.23
N TYR A 19 -2.27 4.63 4.04
CA TYR A 19 -3.33 5.30 3.31
C TYR A 19 -4.41 4.32 2.87
N LEU A 20 -5.67 4.73 3.00
CA LEU A 20 -6.80 4.04 2.41
C LEU A 20 -7.38 4.88 1.27
N VAL A 21 -7.33 4.34 0.06
CA VAL A 21 -7.89 4.96 -1.14
C VAL A 21 -9.28 4.38 -1.39
N LEU A 22 -10.31 5.21 -1.28
CA LEU A 22 -11.71 4.82 -1.48
C LEU A 22 -12.28 5.52 -2.71
N GLY A 23 -13.08 4.80 -3.48
CA GLY A 23 -13.79 5.32 -4.66
C GLY A 23 -13.71 4.37 -5.85
N GLU A 24 -14.66 4.52 -6.77
CA GLU A 24 -14.79 3.69 -7.98
C GLU A 24 -14.13 4.31 -9.22
N ASP A 25 -13.66 5.56 -9.11
CA ASP A 25 -12.97 6.25 -10.20
C ASP A 25 -11.57 5.64 -10.41
N THR A 26 -11.47 4.78 -11.42
CA THR A 26 -10.24 4.07 -11.76
C THR A 26 -9.12 5.01 -12.18
N TYR A 27 -9.44 6.14 -12.82
CA TYR A 27 -8.46 7.14 -13.22
C TYR A 27 -7.82 7.80 -11.99
N LEU A 28 -8.63 8.22 -11.01
CA LEU A 28 -8.12 8.81 -9.78
C LEU A 28 -7.36 7.79 -8.92
N ASN A 29 -7.84 6.55 -8.83
CA ASN A 29 -7.16 5.48 -8.10
C ASN A 29 -5.78 5.18 -8.71
N ASN A 30 -5.68 5.11 -10.04
CA ASN A 30 -4.40 4.91 -10.72
C ASN A 30 -3.47 6.11 -10.53
N LYS A 31 -4.00 7.34 -10.58
CA LYS A 31 -3.21 8.54 -10.31
C LYS A 31 -2.62 8.56 -8.90
N VAL A 32 -3.36 8.08 -7.90
CA VAL A 32 -2.83 7.94 -6.52
C VAL A 32 -1.72 6.89 -6.47
N LYS A 33 -1.92 5.72 -7.09
CA LYS A 33 -0.88 4.68 -7.18
C LYS A 33 0.39 5.20 -7.85
N GLU A 34 0.26 5.93 -8.96
CA GLU A 34 1.39 6.54 -9.66
C GLU A 34 2.12 7.58 -8.80
N LEU A 35 1.42 8.38 -8.01
CA LEU A 35 2.03 9.34 -7.10
C LEU A 35 2.92 8.65 -6.06
N PHE A 36 2.43 7.59 -5.42
CA PHE A 36 3.24 6.82 -4.47
C PHE A 36 4.38 6.06 -5.17
N TRP A 37 4.11 5.43 -6.30
CA TRP A 37 5.12 4.72 -7.08
C TRP A 37 6.28 5.64 -7.49
N ASN A 38 5.94 6.88 -7.88
CA ASN A 38 6.93 7.88 -8.30
C ASN A 38 7.66 8.55 -7.15
N TYR A 39 7.18 8.44 -5.91
CA TYR A 39 7.89 8.91 -4.74
C TYR A 39 9.15 8.09 -4.46
N ILE A 40 9.13 6.78 -4.76
CA ILE A 40 10.34 5.96 -4.71
C ILE A 40 11.18 6.22 -5.98
N PRO A 41 12.47 6.59 -5.86
CA PRO A 41 13.36 6.78 -7.01
C PRO A 41 13.41 5.53 -7.89
N GLU A 42 13.40 5.72 -9.22
CA GLU A 42 13.36 4.60 -10.17
C GLU A 42 14.47 3.58 -9.96
N SER A 43 15.68 4.02 -9.58
CA SER A 43 16.83 3.16 -9.25
C SER A 43 16.61 2.24 -8.05
N ASP A 44 15.69 2.60 -7.15
CA ASP A 44 15.49 1.95 -5.86
C ASP A 44 14.24 1.07 -5.86
N ARG A 45 13.32 1.28 -6.82
CA ARG A 45 12.00 0.65 -6.87
C ARG A 45 12.03 -0.86 -6.87
N GLU A 46 12.97 -1.47 -7.59
CA GLU A 46 13.08 -2.94 -7.67
C GLU A 46 13.15 -3.61 -6.29
N PHE A 47 13.79 -2.94 -5.31
CA PHE A 47 13.98 -3.46 -3.96
C PHE A 47 13.09 -2.80 -2.91
N ASN A 48 12.51 -1.65 -3.21
CA ASN A 48 11.79 -0.81 -2.24
C ASN A 48 10.33 -0.56 -2.59
N ALA A 49 9.79 -1.06 -3.70
CA ALA A 49 8.39 -0.88 -4.05
C ALA A 49 7.77 -2.17 -4.59
N ALA A 50 6.62 -2.57 -4.04
CA ALA A 50 5.90 -3.76 -4.48
C ALA A 50 4.38 -3.54 -4.49
N ILE A 51 3.70 -4.27 -5.37
CA ILE A 51 2.24 -4.28 -5.49
C ILE A 51 1.75 -5.70 -5.27
N TYR A 52 0.78 -5.88 -4.37
CA TYR A 52 0.19 -7.16 -4.02
C TYR A 52 -1.31 -7.16 -4.27
N ASP A 53 -1.77 -8.10 -5.10
CA ASP A 53 -3.18 -8.29 -5.37
C ASP A 53 -3.77 -9.32 -4.39
N MET A 54 -4.75 -8.91 -3.57
CA MET A 54 -5.34 -9.77 -2.54
C MET A 54 -6.23 -10.89 -3.11
N GLU A 55 -6.53 -10.89 -4.41
CA GLU A 55 -7.17 -12.05 -5.05
C GLU A 55 -6.16 -13.18 -5.35
N THR A 56 -4.86 -12.86 -5.44
CA THR A 56 -3.81 -13.80 -5.86
C THR A 56 -2.63 -13.93 -4.89
N THR A 57 -2.54 -13.06 -3.88
CA THR A 57 -1.45 -13.03 -2.90
C THR A 57 -2.00 -12.87 -1.48
N SER A 58 -1.39 -13.55 -0.51
CA SER A 58 -1.75 -13.39 0.91
C SER A 58 -1.32 -12.02 1.44
N ILE A 59 -2.17 -11.42 2.29
CA ILE A 59 -1.89 -10.20 3.05
C ILE A 59 -0.65 -10.37 3.93
N ALA A 60 -0.40 -11.58 4.42
CA ALA A 60 0.80 -11.92 5.18
C ALA A 60 2.09 -11.63 4.40
N THR A 61 2.09 -11.89 3.09
CA THR A 61 3.23 -11.61 2.21
C THR A 61 3.46 -10.11 2.06
N ALA A 62 2.40 -9.32 1.87
CA ALA A 62 2.51 -7.87 1.80
C ALA A 62 2.99 -7.27 3.13
N ILE A 63 2.50 -7.79 4.26
CA ILE A 63 2.92 -7.36 5.60
C ILE A 63 4.39 -7.73 5.86
N ALA A 64 4.83 -8.93 5.47
CA ALA A 64 6.23 -9.35 5.62
C ALA A 64 7.19 -8.39 4.91
N ASP A 65 6.82 -7.91 3.73
CA ASP A 65 7.56 -6.87 3.04
C ASP A 65 7.42 -5.52 3.77
N ALA A 66 6.23 -5.15 4.22
CA ALA A 66 5.99 -3.89 4.92
C ALA A 66 6.76 -3.74 6.25
N ILE A 67 7.10 -4.84 6.91
CA ILE A 67 7.94 -4.86 8.13
C ILE A 67 9.43 -4.97 7.84
N SER A 68 9.81 -5.28 6.60
CA SER A 68 11.20 -5.40 6.20
C SER A 68 11.81 -4.02 5.99
N ALA A 69 13.05 -3.83 6.47
CA ALA A 69 13.77 -2.58 6.29
C ALA A 69 13.89 -2.22 4.80
N PRO A 70 13.84 -0.92 4.44
CA PRO A 70 14.20 -0.46 3.11
C PRO A 70 15.64 -0.85 2.74
N PHE A 71 15.87 -1.15 1.47
CA PHE A 71 17.18 -1.51 0.94
C PHE A 71 17.89 -0.28 0.40
N PHE A 72 18.81 0.29 1.18
CA PHE A 72 19.57 1.51 0.87
C PHE A 72 18.71 2.70 0.40
N SER A 73 17.46 2.77 0.85
CA SER A 73 16.51 3.85 0.56
C SER A 73 15.92 4.39 1.86
N GLU A 74 15.31 5.57 1.81
CA GLU A 74 14.65 6.15 3.00
C GLU A 74 13.32 5.47 3.31
N LYS A 75 12.62 4.98 2.28
CA LYS A 75 11.28 4.41 2.41
C LYS A 75 11.12 3.15 1.58
N ARG A 76 10.30 2.25 2.10
CA ARG A 76 9.68 1.15 1.36
C ARG A 76 8.23 1.52 1.03
N LEU A 77 7.73 1.06 -0.10
CA LEU A 77 6.36 1.23 -0.55
C LEU A 77 5.69 -0.13 -0.75
N VAL A 78 4.56 -0.35 -0.08
CA VAL A 78 3.74 -1.55 -0.23
C VAL A 78 2.33 -1.15 -0.67
N ILE A 79 1.98 -1.45 -1.92
CA ILE A 79 0.64 -1.17 -2.45
C ILE A 79 -0.19 -2.46 -2.43
N ILE A 80 -1.33 -2.41 -1.75
CA ILE A 80 -2.32 -3.49 -1.76
C ILE A 80 -3.43 -3.16 -2.78
N THR A 81 -3.78 -4.12 -3.63
CA THR A 81 -4.88 -4.01 -4.61
C THR A 81 -5.93 -5.09 -4.42
N HIS A 82 -7.15 -4.80 -4.85
CA HIS A 82 -8.33 -5.66 -4.71
C HIS A 82 -8.54 -6.24 -3.29
N PRO A 83 -8.46 -5.43 -2.21
CA PRO A 83 -8.66 -5.91 -0.84
C PRO A 83 -10.14 -6.22 -0.58
N TYR A 84 -10.62 -7.34 -1.14
CA TYR A 84 -12.04 -7.72 -1.12
C TYR A 84 -12.60 -7.84 0.31
N PHE A 85 -11.75 -8.17 1.29
CA PHE A 85 -12.08 -8.26 2.71
C PHE A 85 -12.42 -6.91 3.38
N LEU A 86 -12.16 -5.78 2.70
CA LEU A 86 -12.61 -4.45 3.12
C LEU A 86 -14.00 -4.10 2.58
N THR A 87 -14.65 -5.03 1.86
CA THR A 87 -15.93 -4.82 1.18
C THR A 87 -16.98 -5.81 1.66
N GLY A 88 -18.22 -5.67 1.18
CA GLY A 88 -19.28 -6.67 1.38
C GLY A 88 -19.23 -7.86 0.42
N ASP A 89 -18.09 -8.12 -0.23
CA ASP A 89 -17.96 -9.23 -1.17
C ASP A 89 -18.15 -10.59 -0.48
N THR A 90 -19.07 -11.41 -1.03
CA THR A 90 -19.40 -12.76 -0.54
C THR A 90 -18.93 -13.85 -1.50
N LYS A 91 -18.19 -13.50 -2.56
CA LYS A 91 -17.64 -14.48 -3.50
C LYS A 91 -16.64 -15.37 -2.79
N LYS A 92 -16.55 -16.62 -3.26
CA LYS A 92 -15.50 -17.54 -2.82
C LYS A 92 -14.19 -17.16 -3.50
N HIS A 93 -13.23 -16.68 -2.72
CA HIS A 93 -11.88 -16.36 -3.16
C HIS A 93 -10.96 -17.58 -3.02
N SER A 94 -9.96 -17.68 -3.88
CA SER A 94 -8.99 -18.79 -3.86
C SER A 94 -8.05 -18.73 -2.67
N ILE A 95 -7.83 -17.52 -2.12
CA ILE A 95 -6.97 -17.24 -0.98
C ILE A 95 -7.86 -16.59 0.07
N GLU A 96 -7.90 -17.16 1.26
CA GLU A 96 -8.55 -16.56 2.43
C GLU A 96 -7.54 -15.64 3.14
N GLN A 97 -7.92 -14.39 3.38
CA GLN A 97 -7.05 -13.38 3.96
C GLN A 97 -7.22 -13.30 5.48
N ASP A 98 -6.13 -13.44 6.24
CA ASP A 98 -6.16 -13.23 7.70
C ASP A 98 -6.13 -11.73 8.02
N VAL A 99 -7.31 -11.16 8.22
CA VAL A 99 -7.48 -9.73 8.53
C VAL A 99 -6.87 -9.35 9.89
N ASN A 100 -6.66 -10.30 10.81
CA ASN A 100 -6.06 -9.99 12.11
C ASN A 100 -4.59 -9.58 11.97
N GLU A 101 -3.86 -10.15 11.01
CA GLU A 101 -2.48 -9.73 10.73
C GLU A 101 -2.44 -8.26 10.28
N LEU A 102 -3.35 -7.87 9.39
CA LEU A 102 -3.46 -6.47 8.95
C LEU A 102 -3.80 -5.56 10.12
N ILE A 103 -4.77 -5.92 10.96
CA ILE A 103 -5.11 -5.15 12.16
C ILE A 103 -3.88 -4.99 13.06
N GLY A 104 -3.12 -6.06 13.28
CA GLY A 104 -1.88 -6.03 14.07
C GLY A 104 -0.85 -5.06 13.50
N TYR A 105 -0.62 -5.10 12.18
CA TYR A 105 0.27 -4.14 11.51
C TYR A 105 -0.20 -2.69 11.67
N LEU A 106 -1.50 -2.43 11.47
CA LEU A 106 -2.07 -1.08 11.52
C LEU A 106 -1.99 -0.43 12.91
N GLN A 107 -1.87 -1.21 13.99
CA GLN A 107 -1.69 -0.69 15.35
C GLN A 107 -0.31 -0.07 15.55
N ASN A 108 0.71 -0.56 14.86
CA ASN A 108 2.08 -0.08 14.94
C ASN A 108 2.80 -0.28 13.60
N PRO A 109 2.45 0.51 12.56
CA PRO A 109 3.03 0.34 11.24
C PRO A 109 4.50 0.72 11.25
N SER A 110 5.28 0.10 10.37
CA SER A 110 6.70 0.42 10.22
C SER A 110 6.88 1.90 9.89
N PRO A 111 7.72 2.65 10.63
CA PRO A 111 7.90 4.09 10.41
C PRO A 111 8.52 4.41 9.04
N ASP A 112 9.19 3.43 8.44
CA ASP A 112 9.95 3.56 7.19
C ASP A 112 9.22 2.94 5.99
N THR A 113 7.94 2.57 6.17
CA THR A 113 7.09 2.01 5.11
C THR A 113 5.91 2.93 4.84
N LEU A 114 5.54 3.00 3.56
CA LEU A 114 4.36 3.67 3.00
C LEU A 114 3.39 2.64 2.41
#